data_AF-A0A2T2XGP1-F1
#
_entry.id   AF-A0A2T2XGP1-F1
#
_cell.length_a   1.000
_cell.length_b   1.000
_cell.length_c   1.000
_cell.angle_alpha   90.00
_cell.angle_beta   90.00
_cell.angle_gamma   90.00
#
_symmetry.space_group_name_H-M   'P 1'
#
loop_
_entity.id
_entity.type
_entity.pdbx_description
1 polymer ?
#
loop_
_entity_poly.entity_id
_entity_poly.type
_entity_poly.pdbx_seq_one_letter_code
_entity_poly.pdbx_strand_id
1 'polypeptide(L)' 'MAIGAILSHADYTRTMDQIRRLQAKLHDLAHLKGNLHPEVIAVSQQIDDYIVSIQRYWQYTRDGRTG' A
#
# COMPACT_ATOMS: atom_id res chain seq x y z
N MET A 1 8.38 6.03 7.14
CA MET A 1 7.10 6.77 7.13
C MET A 1 6.04 5.82 7.63
N ALA A 2 5.34 6.16 8.70
CA ALA A 2 4.24 5.32 9.20
C ALA A 2 3.07 5.40 8.21
N ILE A 3 2.46 4.26 7.88
CA ILE A 3 1.26 4.22 7.07
C ILE A 3 0.11 4.70 7.95
N GLY A 4 -0.41 5.89 7.62
CA GLY A 4 -1.53 6.48 8.34
C GLY A 4 -2.81 5.66 8.16
N ALA A 5 -3.66 5.66 9.18
CA ALA A 5 -4.99 5.07 9.07
C ALA A 5 -5.79 5.74 7.94
N ILE A 6 -6.47 4.96 7.12
CA ILE A 6 -7.38 5.45 6.09
C ILE A 6 -8.71 5.76 6.79
N LEU A 7 -9.07 7.03 6.88
CA LEU A 7 -10.27 7.49 7.58
C LEU A 7 -11.32 8.07 6.62
N SER A 8 -10.94 8.31 5.37
CA SER A 8 -11.79 8.96 4.38
C SER A 8 -11.57 8.37 2.98
N HIS A 9 -12.51 8.66 2.07
CA HIS A 9 -12.36 8.32 0.66
C HIS A 9 -11.13 9.01 0.02
N ALA A 10 -10.80 10.24 0.45
CA ALA A 10 -9.62 10.94 -0.04
C ALA A 10 -8.31 10.24 0.38
N ASP A 11 -8.24 9.73 1.61
CA ASP A 11 -7.10 8.95 2.10
C ASP A 11 -6.98 7.64 1.34
N TYR A 12 -8.11 7.00 1.02
CA TYR A 12 -8.14 5.80 0.19
C TYR A 12 -7.58 6.06 -1.20
N THR A 13 -8.04 7.11 -1.90
CA THR A 13 -7.53 7.47 -3.22
C THR A 13 -6.04 7.77 -3.19
N ARG A 14 -5.57 8.55 -2.20
CA ARG A 14 -4.14 8.85 -2.03
C ARG A 14 -3.32 7.57 -1.80
N THR A 15 -3.84 6.65 -0.99
CA THR A 15 -3.18 5.37 -0.70
C THR A 15 -3.10 4.50 -1.95
N MET A 16 -4.17 4.44 -2.74
CA MET A 16 -4.18 3.71 -4.02
C MET A 16 -3.15 4.28 -5.01
N ASP A 17 -3.04 5.61 -5.11
CA ASP A 17 -2.03 6.23 -5.98
C ASP A 17 -0.61 5.96 -5.50
N GLN A 18 -0.40 5.89 -4.18
CA GLN A 18 0.90 5.53 -3.61
C GLN A 18 1.27 4.07 -3.93
N ILE A 19 0.32 3.14 -3.84
CA ILE A 19 0.51 1.74 -4.26
C ILE A 19 0.92 1.67 -5.72
N ARG A 20 0.23 2.39 -6.63
CA ARG A 20 0.57 2.39 -8.07
C ARG A 20 1.99 2.87 -8.32
N ARG A 21 2.43 3.93 -7.65
CA ARG A 21 3.81 4.44 -7.75
C ARG A 21 4.83 3.43 -7.24
N LEU A 22 4.54 2.76 -6.13
CA LEU A 22 5.41 1.73 -5.58
C LEU A 22 5.48 0.50 -6.47
N GLN A 23 4.37 0.11 -7.10
CA GLN A 23 4.35 -1.01 -8.07
C GLN A 23 5.22 -0.72 -9.29
N ALA A 24 5.15 0.50 -9.85
CA ALA A 24 6.06 0.92 -10.92
C ALA A 24 7.52 0.87 -10.48
N LYS A 25 7.83 1.42 -9.29
CA LYS A 25 9.18 1.36 -8.71
C LYS A 25 9.65 -0.08 -8.48
N LEU A 26 8.77 -0.96 -7.99
CA LEU A 26 9.07 -2.37 -7.74
C LEU A 26 9.44 -3.07 -9.04
N HIS A 27 8.66 -2.86 -10.10
CA HIS A 27 8.91 -3.42 -11.42
C HIS A 27 10.28 -2.99 -11.96
N ASP A 28 10.59 -1.69 -11.90
CA ASP A 28 11.86 -1.16 -12.38
C ASP A 28 13.04 -1.70 -11.56
N LEU A 29 12.92 -1.73 -10.23
CA LEU A 29 13.97 -2.27 -9.36
C LEU A 29 14.17 -3.77 -9.54
N ALA A 30 13.10 -4.54 -9.71
CA ALA A 30 13.17 -5.97 -9.98
C ALA A 30 13.90 -6.26 -11.29
N HIS A 31 13.61 -5.48 -12.33
CA HIS A 31 14.30 -5.59 -13.62
C HIS A 31 15.78 -5.21 -13.54
N LEU A 32 16.12 -4.17 -12.77
CA LEU A 32 17.50 -3.67 -12.67
C LEU A 32 18.38 -4.47 -11.71
N LYS A 33 17.82 -4.96 -10.59
CA LYS A 33 18.57 -5.51 -9.46
C LYS A 33 18.25 -6.96 -9.13
N GLY A 34 17.18 -7.51 -9.72
CA GLY A 34 16.68 -8.85 -9.44
C GLY A 34 15.71 -8.91 -8.27
N ASN A 35 14.81 -9.90 -8.29
CA ASN A 35 13.68 -10.02 -7.37
C ASN A 35 14.06 -10.19 -5.90
N LEU A 36 15.24 -10.76 -5.61
CA LEU A 36 15.72 -11.03 -4.26
C LEU A 36 16.55 -9.87 -3.69
N HIS A 37 16.69 -8.77 -4.43
CA HIS A 37 17.44 -7.61 -3.95
C HIS A 37 16.73 -7.01 -2.72
N PRO A 38 17.45 -6.66 -1.63
CA PRO A 38 16.84 -6.14 -0.39
C PRO A 38 15.92 -4.94 -0.61
N GLU A 39 16.26 -4.07 -1.55
CA GLU A 39 15.42 -2.91 -1.91
C GLU A 39 14.10 -3.31 -2.58
N VAL A 40 14.10 -4.36 -3.41
CA VAL A 40 12.89 -4.89 -4.05
C VAL A 40 11.98 -5.49 -2.97
N ILE A 41 12.55 -6.27 -2.06
CA ILE A 41 11.84 -6.84 -0.91
C ILE A 41 11.24 -5.73 -0.04
N ALA A 42 12.01 -4.68 0.26
CA ALA A 42 11.53 -3.56 1.06
C ALA A 42 10.36 -2.80 0.41
N VAL A 43 10.43 -2.57 -0.91
CA VAL A 43 9.33 -1.94 -1.66
C VAL A 43 8.10 -2.87 -1.71
N SER A 44 8.29 -4.18 -1.87
CA SER A 44 7.20 -5.17 -1.81
C SER A 44 6.49 -5.13 -0.46
N GLN A 45 7.26 -5.18 0.64
CA GLN A 45 6.70 -5.12 1.98
C GLN A 45 5.93 -3.81 2.22
N GLN A 46 6.42 -2.69 1.71
CA GLN A 46 5.73 -1.42 1.81
C GLN A 46 4.38 -1.43 1.08
N ILE A 47 4.28 -2.09 -0.07
CA ILE A 47 3.01 -2.27 -0.79
C ILE A 47 2.05 -3.11 0.04
N ASP A 48 2.52 -4.22 0.61
CA ASP A 48 1.71 -5.11 1.44
C ASP A 48 1.12 -4.37 2.64
N ASP A 49 1.91 -3.52 3.30
CA ASP A 49 1.45 -2.74 4.45
C ASP A 49 0.34 -1.73 4.06
N TYR A 50 0.41 -1.15 2.85
CA TYR A 50 -0.67 -0.30 2.32
C TYR A 50 -1.93 -1.10 1.98
N ILE A 51 -1.78 -2.31 1.42
CA ILE A 51 -2.91 -3.20 1.14
C ILE A 51 -3.63 -3.59 2.43
N VAL A 52 -2.88 -3.94 3.49
CA VAL A 52 -3.46 -4.25 4.81
C VAL A 52 -4.25 -3.05 5.35
N SER A 53 -3.75 -1.83 5.16
CA SER A 53 -4.44 -0.60 5.60
C SER A 53 -5.76 -0.38 4.86
N ILE A 54 -5.78 -0.65 3.54
CA ILE A 54 -7.01 -0.63 2.73
C ILE A 54 -8.00 -1.70 3.19
N GLN A 55 -7.54 -2.92 3.42
CA GLN A 55 -8.40 -4.01 3.87
C GLN A 55 -9.08 -3.68 5.21
N ARG A 56 -8.34 -3.11 6.16
CA ARG A 56 -8.89 -2.64 7.45
C ARG A 56 -9.98 -1.59 7.23
N TYR A 57 -9.73 -0.58 6.38
CA TYR A 57 -10.74 0.43 6.06
C TYR A 57 -12.04 -0.17 5.52
N TRP A 58 -11.93 -1.13 4.59
CA TRP A 58 -13.11 -1.81 4.05
C TRP A 58 -13.83 -2.68 5.08
N GLN A 59 -13.11 -3.34 5.98
CA GLN A 59 -13.71 -4.10 7.09
C GLN A 59 -14.51 -3.16 8.00
N TYR A 60 -13.93 -2.03 8.43
CA TYR A 60 -14.65 -1.04 9.24
C TYR A 60 -15.90 -0.48 8.54
N THR A 61 -15.78 -0.17 7.24
CA THR A 61 -16.90 0.37 6.46
C THR A 61 -18.01 -0.67 6.25
N ARG A 62 -17.64 -1.94 6.03
CA ARG A 62 -18.59 -3.05 5.81
C ARG A 62 -19.35 -3.42 7.07
N ASP A 63 -18.72 -3.33 8.24
CA ASP A 63 -19.31 -3.71 9.53
C ASP A 63 -20.33 -2.68 10.07
N GLY A 64 -20.62 -1.61 9.32
CA GLY A 64 -21.64 -0.62 9.70
C GLY A 64 -21.31 0.17 10.96
N ARG A 65 -20.07 0.13 11.46
CA ARG A 65 -19.56 1.03 12.49
C ARG A 65 -19.23 2.40 11.86
N THR A 66 -20.24 3.05 11.30
CA THR A 66 -20.22 4.50 11.12
C THR A 66 -20.40 5.11 12.50
N GLY A 67 -19.34 5.75 13.01
CA GLY A 67 -19.47 6.70 14.11
C GLY A 67 -20.33 7.89 13.71
#